data_AF-A0A9D1F4N6-F1
#
_entry.id   AF-A0A9D1F4N6-F1
#
_cell.length_a   1.000
_cell.length_b   1.000
_cell.length_c   1.000
_cell.angle_alpha   90.00
_cell.angle_beta   90.00
_cell.angle_gamma   90.00
#
_symmetry.space_group_name_H-M   'P 1'
#
loop_
_entity.id
_entity.type
_entity.pdbx_description
1 polymer ?
#
loop_
_entity_poly.entity_id
_entity_poly.type
_entity_poly.pdbx_seq_one_letter_code
_entity_poly.pdbx_strand_id
1 'polypeptide(L)' 'MAGSKQFLTFTQQVDYLKNVKGITISSDQFTEDILQRIGYFALMGGYKELFRVPFSKKYKPGTSFDEIWKSITRYTLTP' A
#
# COMPACT_ATOMS: atom_id res chain seq x y z
N MET A 1 -25.70 -8.13 14.69
CA MET A 1 -24.53 -7.35 15.16
C MET A 1 -23.73 -6.97 13.92
N ALA A 2 -24.00 -5.80 13.34
CA ALA A 2 -23.26 -5.34 12.17
C ALA A 2 -21.85 -4.98 12.63
N GLY A 3 -20.88 -5.86 12.36
CA GLY A 3 -19.48 -5.62 12.68
C GLY A 3 -19.05 -4.32 12.01
N SER A 4 -18.82 -3.28 12.81
CA SER A 4 -18.20 -2.05 12.37
C SER A 4 -16.84 -2.45 11.79
N LYS A 5 -16.73 -2.43 10.45
CA LYS A 5 -15.44 -2.50 9.76
C LYS A 5 -14.71 -1.22 10.17
N GLN A 6 -13.99 -1.29 11.28
CA GLN A 6 -13.17 -0.17 11.72
C GLN A 6 -12.12 0.04 10.64
N PHE A 7 -12.15 1.22 10.04
CA PHE A 7 -11.07 1.64 9.16
C PHE A 7 -9.81 1.75 10.02
N LEU A 8 -8.78 1.01 9.63
CA LEU A 8 -7.46 1.15 10.23
C LEU A 8 -7.01 2.61 10.05
N THR A 9 -6.40 3.20 11.08
CA THR A 9 -5.77 4.52 10.97
C THR A 9 -4.60 4.47 9.99
N PHE A 10 -4.13 5.61 9.49
CA PHE A 10 -3.01 5.65 8.54
C PHE A 10 -1.77 4.94 9.09
N THR A 11 -1.40 5.21 10.34
CA THR A 11 -0.29 4.55 11.03
C THR A 11 -0.49 3.03 11.12
N GLN A 12 -1.71 2.57 11.42
CA GLN A 12 -2.03 1.13 11.45
C GLN A 12 -1.98 0.50 10.05
N GLN A 13 -2.33 1.24 9.01
CA GLN A 13 -2.19 0.78 7.63
C GLN A 13 -0.72 0.63 7.26
N VAL A 14 0.15 1.58 7.64
CA VAL A 14 1.61 1.48 7.46
C VAL A 14 2.16 0.24 8.16
N ASP A 15 1.79 0.03 9.42
CA ASP A 15 2.20 -1.16 10.16
C ASP A 15 1.72 -2.46 9.51
N TYR A 16 0.47 -2.48 9.03
CA TYR A 16 -0.10 -3.63 8.32
C TYR A 16 0.63 -3.92 7.00
N LEU A 17 1.03 -2.88 6.26
CA LEU A 17 1.83 -3.01 5.04
C LEU A 17 3.20 -3.63 5.35
N LYS A 18 3.83 -3.20 6.44
CA LYS A 18 5.15 -3.69 6.87
C LYS A 18 5.10 -5.11 7.42
N ASN A 19 4.30 -5.35 8.45
CA ASN A 19 4.28 -6.59 9.21
C ASN A 19 3.45 -7.70 8.56
N VAL A 20 2.30 -7.35 7.95
CA VAL A 20 1.38 -8.35 7.38
C VAL A 20 1.65 -8.58 5.89
N LYS A 21 1.86 -7.50 5.14
CA LYS A 21 2.08 -7.58 3.68
C LYS A 21 3.54 -7.81 3.30
N GLY A 22 4.48 -7.49 4.20
CA GLY A 22 5.91 -7.63 3.96
C GLY A 22 6.45 -6.59 2.98
N ILE A 23 5.80 -5.43 2.89
CA ILE A 23 6.25 -4.32 2.05
C ILE A 23 7.33 -3.55 2.81
N THR A 24 8.43 -3.25 2.14
CA THR A 24 9.50 -2.44 2.72
C THR A 24 9.06 -0.98 2.74
N ILE A 25 9.01 -0.40 3.93
CA ILE A 25 8.64 1.00 4.14
C ILE A 25 9.90 1.75 4.58
N SER A 26 10.34 2.70 3.76
CA SER A 26 11.53 3.50 4.04
C SER A 26 11.26 4.66 5.00
N SER A 27 10.04 5.22 4.97
CA SER A 27 9.63 6.31 5.85
C SER A 27 8.14 6.19 6.13
N ASP A 28 7.80 5.91 7.39
CA ASP A 28 6.43 5.79 7.85
C ASP A 28 5.64 7.10 7.61
N GLN A 29 6.24 8.26 7.90
CA GLN A 29 5.61 9.57 7.65
C GLN A 29 5.28 9.81 6.18
N PHE A 30 6.20 9.45 5.28
CA PHE A 30 5.95 9.57 3.85
C PHE A 30 4.83 8.63 3.42
N THR A 31 4.87 7.37 3.87
CA THR A 31 3.80 6.41 3.59
C THR A 31 2.45 6.90 4.10
N GLU A 32 2.38 7.46 5.30
CA GLU A 32 1.15 8.06 5.84
C GLU A 32 0.64 9.21 4.99
N ASP A 33 1.50 10.16 4.58
CA ASP A 33 1.12 11.28 3.70
C ASP A 33 0.59 10.77 2.35
N ILE A 34 1.24 9.78 1.75
CA ILE A 34 0.77 9.16 0.50
C ILE A 34 -0.58 8.44 0.70
N LEU A 35 -0.73 7.68 1.79
CA LEU A 35 -2.00 7.02 2.12
C LEU A 35 -3.11 8.05 2.38
N GLN A 36 -2.79 9.22 2.93
CA GLN A 36 -3.73 10.33 3.10
C GLN A 36 -4.10 10.98 1.75
N ARG A 37 -3.13 11.15 0.85
CA ARG A 37 -3.36 11.79 -0.46
C ARG A 37 -4.14 10.93 -1.45
N ILE A 38 -3.76 9.67 -1.64
CA ILE A 38 -4.41 8.78 -2.62
C ILE A 38 -5.50 7.91 -1.96
N GLY A 39 -5.32 7.56 -0.70
CA GLY A 39 -6.12 6.53 -0.02
C GLY A 39 -5.53 5.13 -0.16
N TYR A 40 -5.50 4.39 0.96
CA TYR A 40 -5.09 2.99 1.01
C TYR A 40 -5.81 2.08 0.00
N PHE A 41 -7.11 2.31 -0.22
CA PHE A 41 -7.89 1.52 -1.16
C PHE A 41 -7.49 1.73 -2.61
N ALA A 42 -7.09 2.94 -3.01
CA ALA A 42 -6.61 3.18 -4.37
C ALA A 42 -5.28 2.45 -4.60
N LEU A 43 -4.38 2.56 -3.62
CA LEU A 43 -3.06 1.94 -3.61
C LEU A 43 -3.14 0.40 -3.61
N MET A 44 -3.93 -0.17 -2.70
CA MET A 44 -4.03 -1.61 -2.48
C MET A 44 -5.14 -2.28 -3.29
N GLY A 45 -6.07 -1.51 -3.84
CA GLY A 45 -7.16 -2.03 -4.67
C GLY A 45 -6.71 -2.26 -6.11
N GLY A 46 -6.18 -1.21 -6.75
CA GLY A 46 -5.80 -1.24 -8.16
C GLY A 46 -4.47 -1.94 -8.44
N TYR A 47 -3.49 -1.76 -7.55
CA TYR A 47 -2.11 -2.18 -7.83
C TYR A 47 -1.71 -3.47 -7.10
N LYS A 48 -2.62 -4.08 -6.31
CA LYS A 48 -2.33 -5.34 -5.63
C LYS A 48 -1.89 -6.43 -6.61
N GLU A 49 -2.47 -6.53 -7.80
CA GLU A 49 -2.17 -7.65 -8.71
C GLU A 49 -0.79 -7.55 -9.37
N LEU A 50 -0.27 -6.33 -9.55
CA LEU A 50 1.05 -6.11 -10.15
C LEU A 50 2.19 -6.53 -9.21
N PHE A 51 2.00 -6.26 -7.92
CA PHE A 51 3.03 -6.48 -6.89
C PHE A 51 2.77 -7.70 -6.00
N ARG A 52 1.60 -8.34 -6.09
CA ARG A 52 1.29 -9.56 -5.34
C ARG A 52 1.86 -10.79 -6.04
N VAL A 53 2.34 -11.73 -5.25
CA VAL A 53 2.77 -13.03 -5.77
C VAL A 53 1.52 -13.88 -6.06
N PRO A 54 1.35 -14.42 -7.28
CA PRO A 54 0.24 -15.31 -7.58
C PRO A 54 0.22 -16.49 -6.60
N PHE A 55 -0.98 -16.92 -6.22
CA PHE A 55 -1.21 -17.96 -5.20
C PHE A 55 -0.75 -17.62 -3.76
N SER A 56 -0.21 -16.42 -3.50
CA SER A 56 0.12 -15.95 -2.15
C SER A 56 -0.72 -14.74 -1.75
N LYS A 57 -0.84 -14.45 -0.45
CA LYS A 57 -1.44 -13.20 0.07
C LYS A 57 -0.40 -12.10 0.33
N LYS A 58 0.86 -12.38 -0.01
CA LYS A 58 2.03 -11.52 0.20
C LYS A 58 2.45 -10.80 -1.08
N TYR A 59 3.16 -9.70 -0.89
CA TYR A 59 3.79 -8.95 -1.96
C TYR A 59 5.10 -9.62 -2.38
N LYS A 60 5.58 -9.32 -3.59
CA LYS A 60 6.86 -9.84 -4.10
C LYS A 60 7.97 -9.44 -3.13
N PRO A 61 8.87 -10.37 -2.77
CA PRO A 61 10.00 -10.05 -1.89
C PRO A 61 10.85 -8.94 -2.54
N GLY A 62 11.24 -7.93 -1.75
CA GLY A 62 11.93 -6.74 -2.23
C GLY A 62 11.01 -5.58 -2.65
N THR A 63 9.69 -5.78 -2.69
CA THR A 63 8.76 -4.68 -3.02
C THR A 63 8.81 -3.61 -1.95
N SER A 64 9.15 -2.39 -2.37
CA SER A 64 9.13 -1.22 -1.50
C SER A 64 7.87 -0.37 -1.74
N PHE A 65 7.37 0.28 -0.70
CA PHE A 65 6.21 1.18 -0.83
C PHE A 65 6.47 2.28 -1.86
N ASP A 66 7.69 2.80 -1.89
CA ASP A 66 8.14 3.80 -2.86
C ASP A 66 8.06 3.32 -4.31
N GLU A 67 8.34 2.04 -4.59
CA GLU A 67 8.18 1.48 -5.94
C GLU A 67 6.72 1.39 -6.35
N ILE A 68 5.85 0.98 -5.43
CA ILE A 68 4.40 0.95 -5.67
C ILE A 68 3.91 2.38 -5.97
N TRP A 69 4.30 3.34 -5.14
CA TRP A 69 3.95 4.76 -5.32
C TRP A 69 4.49 5.35 -6.63
N LYS A 70 5.77 5.10 -6.95
CA LYS A 70 6.39 5.49 -8.22
C LYS A 70 5.66 4.89 -9.40
N SER A 71 5.22 3.64 -9.31
CA SER A 71 4.41 3.02 -10.36
C SER A 71 3.12 3.78 -10.57
N ILE A 72 2.41 4.17 -9.50
CA ILE A 72 1.15 4.93 -9.60
C ILE A 72 1.39 6.29 -10.25
N THR A 73 2.36 7.04 -9.74
CA THR A 73 2.67 8.41 -10.21
C THR A 73 3.24 8.46 -11.61
N ARG A 74 4.03 7.44 -12.00
CA ARG A 74 4.65 7.36 -13.33
C ARG A 74 3.63 7.18 -14.45
N TYR A 75 2.47 6.56 -14.18
CA TYR A 75 1.38 6.46 -15.16
C TYR A 75 0.47 7.70 -15.20
N THR A 76 0.51 8.57 -14.19
CA THR A 76 -0.33 9.78 -14.12
C THR A 76 0.37 11.07 -14.53
N LEU A 77 1.70 11.04 -14.72
CA LEU A 77 2.54 12.21 -15.04
C LEU A 77 3.23 12.10 -16.41
N THR A 78 2.62 11.40 -17.37
CA THR A 78 2.93 11.61 -18.78
C THR A 78 2.11 12.79 -19.30
N PRO A 79 2.73 13.91 -19.69
CA PRO A 79 2.02 15.06 -20.29
C PRO A 79 1.39 14.70 -21.63
#